data_AF-A0A2S8F250-F1
#
_entry.id   AF-A0A2S8F250-F1
#
_cell.length_a   1.000
_cell.length_b   1.000
_cell.length_c   1.000
_cell.angle_alpha   90.00
_cell.angle_beta   90.00
_cell.angle_gamma   90.00
#
_symmetry.space_group_name_H-M   'P 1'
#
loop_
_entity.id
_entity.type
_entity.pdbx_description
1 polymer ?
#
loop_
_entity_poly.entity_id
_entity_poly.type
_entity_poly.pdbx_seq_one_letter_code
_entity_poly.pdbx_strand_id
1 'polypeptide(L)'
;MADDIEDFFRTRILRHPTTWLFAAIGFAYGGYSNFSLRESRRAAGEPLQTASLMTDRLLDITLGGTVQVILLLIAIYVVAGLLEKTNVWLRQSVVLAIYVGSNVLIRVL
;
A
#
# COMPACT_ATOMS: atom_id res chain seq x y z
N MET A 1 12.80 -20.00 -3.09
CA MET A 1 11.73 -19.15 -3.68
C MET A 1 10.38 -19.38 -3.03
N ALA A 2 9.80 -20.59 -3.02
CA ALA A 2 8.56 -20.85 -2.27
C ALA A 2 8.77 -20.73 -0.74
N ASP A 3 9.88 -21.28 -0.24
CA ASP A 3 10.23 -21.23 1.19
C ASP A 3 10.45 -19.79 1.69
N ASP A 4 11.05 -18.91 0.88
CA ASP A 4 11.34 -17.51 1.26
C ASP A 4 10.05 -16.68 1.44
N ILE A 5 9.02 -16.97 0.65
CA ILE A 5 7.71 -16.30 0.75
C ILE A 5 6.95 -16.81 1.98
N GLU A 6 6.97 -18.13 2.23
CA GLU A 6 6.34 -18.69 3.42
C GLU A 6 7.03 -18.21 4.70
N ASP A 7 8.37 -18.10 4.69
CA ASP A 7 9.14 -17.52 5.80
C ASP A 7 8.85 -16.02 5.97
N PHE A 8 8.65 -15.28 4.87
CA PHE A 8 8.24 -13.87 4.96
C PHE A 8 6.93 -13.72 5.74
N PHE A 9 5.90 -14.52 5.42
CA PHE A 9 4.61 -14.49 6.14
C PHE A 9 4.75 -14.86 7.63
N ARG A 10 5.81 -15.59 8.00
CA ARG A 10 6.09 -15.98 9.38
C ARG A 10 6.94 -14.96 10.14
N THR A 11 7.42 -13.88 9.50
CA THR A 11 8.28 -12.87 10.13
C THR A 11 7.61 -12.14 11.30
N ARG A 12 8.44 -11.71 12.27
CA ARG A 12 7.98 -11.04 13.51
C ARG A 12 7.26 -9.70 13.25
N ILE A 13 7.60 -9.01 12.16
CA ILE A 13 6.96 -7.74 11.77
C ILE A 13 5.50 -7.96 11.35
N LEU A 14 5.21 -8.98 10.54
CA LEU A 14 3.84 -9.26 10.08
C LEU A 14 2.94 -9.77 11.21
N ARG A 15 3.52 -10.32 12.28
CA ARG A 15 2.75 -10.71 13.48
C ARG A 15 2.39 -9.51 14.36
N HIS A 16 2.99 -8.34 14.14
CA HIS A 16 2.74 -7.18 14.97
C HIS A 16 1.46 -6.44 14.53
N PRO A 17 0.52 -6.14 15.45
CA PRO A 17 -0.77 -5.55 15.09
C PRO A 17 -0.64 -4.17 14.43
N THR A 18 0.41 -3.42 14.76
CA THR A 18 0.66 -2.11 14.12
C THR A 18 0.87 -2.24 12.62
N THR A 19 1.45 -3.33 12.13
CA THR A 19 1.69 -3.55 10.70
C THR A 19 0.39 -3.60 9.93
N TRP A 20 -0.61 -4.30 10.47
CA TRP A 20 -1.95 -4.38 9.89
C TRP A 20 -2.74 -3.07 10.05
N LEU A 21 -2.52 -2.34 11.15
CA LEU A 21 -3.10 -1.01 11.33
C LEU A 21 -2.58 -0.04 10.26
N PHE A 22 -1.27 -0.03 10.00
CA PHE A 22 -0.69 0.78 8.92
C PHE A 22 -1.15 0.31 7.55
N ALA A 23 -1.31 -1.00 7.33
CA ALA A 23 -1.88 -1.52 6.09
C ALA A 23 -3.32 -1.04 5.86
N ALA A 24 -4.16 -1.04 6.90
CA ALA A 24 -5.53 -0.55 6.82
C ALA A 24 -5.60 0.95 6.54
N ILE A 25 -4.76 1.75 7.21
CA ILE A 25 -4.65 3.20 6.98
C ILE A 25 -4.17 3.47 5.54
N GLY A 26 -3.13 2.76 5.11
CA GLY A 26 -2.59 2.87 3.75
C GLY A 26 -3.62 2.49 2.69
N PHE A 27 -4.40 1.43 2.92
CA PHE A 27 -5.49 1.02 2.04
C PHE A 27 -6.55 2.11 1.92
N ALA A 28 -7.02 2.66 3.04
CA ALA A 28 -8.02 3.72 3.04
C ALA A 28 -7.51 4.97 2.32
N TYR A 29 -6.26 5.36 2.58
CA TYR A 29 -5.62 6.51 1.93
C TYR A 29 -5.47 6.31 0.43
N GLY A 30 -4.92 5.17 -0.01
CA GLY A 30 -4.74 4.85 -1.42
C GLY A 30 -6.05 4.78 -2.18
N GLY A 31 -7.05 4.13 -1.59
CA GLY A 31 -8.38 4.01 -2.16
C GLY A 31 -9.05 5.37 -2.33
N TYR A 32 -9.00 6.22 -1.29
CA TYR A 32 -9.54 7.57 -1.37
C TYR A 32 -8.78 8.45 -2.37
N SER A 33 -7.45 8.39 -2.39
CA SER A 33 -6.63 9.17 -3.32
C SER A 33 -6.96 8.84 -4.77
N ASN A 34 -7.01 7.55 -5.12
CA ASN A 34 -7.30 7.12 -6.49
C ASN A 34 -8.75 7.46 -6.89
N PHE A 35 -9.71 7.22 -5.99
CA PHE A 35 -11.09 7.63 -6.17
C PHE A 35 -11.22 9.14 -6.44
N SER A 36 -10.55 9.98 -5.65
CA SER A 36 -10.62 11.44 -5.80
C SER A 36 -10.06 11.92 -7.14
N LEU A 37 -8.97 11.30 -7.61
CA LEU A 37 -8.33 11.61 -8.89
C LEU A 37 -9.18 11.16 -10.08
N ARG A 38 -9.90 10.04 -9.92
CA ARG A 38 -10.85 9.55 -10.92
C ARG A 38 -12.11 10.37 -10.97
N GLU A 39 -12.62 10.82 -9.83
CA GLU A 39 -13.78 11.69 -9.76
C GLU A 39 -13.48 13.06 -10.40
N SER A 40 -12.27 13.61 -10.22
CA SER A 40 -11.86 14.84 -10.88
C SER A 40 -11.71 14.69 -12.40
N ARG A 41 -11.18 13.57 -12.88
CA ARG A 41 -11.14 13.25 -14.32
C ARG A 41 -12.53 13.04 -14.92
N ARG A 42 -13.44 12.40 -14.18
CA ARG A 42 -14.85 12.27 -14.58
C ARG A 42 -15.56 13.62 -14.63
N ALA A 43 -15.28 14.52 -13.69
CA ALA A 43 -15.76 15.90 -13.76
C ALA A 43 -15.22 16.66 -14.99
N ALA A 44 -14.05 16.27 -15.51
CA ALA A 44 -13.48 16.77 -16.76
C ALA A 44 -14.02 16.06 -18.02
N GLY A 45 -14.95 15.10 -17.87
CA GLY A 45 -15.62 14.42 -18.99
C GLY A 45 -15.04 13.06 -19.39
N GLU A 46 -14.15 12.45 -18.60
CA GLU A 46 -13.71 11.07 -18.86
C GLU A 46 -14.89 10.08 -18.75
N PRO A 47 -14.99 9.10 -19.68
CA PRO A 47 -16.02 8.08 -19.63
C PRO A 47 -15.79 7.09 -18.48
N LEU A 48 -16.86 6.42 -18.05
CA LEU A 48 -16.78 5.32 -17.09
C LEU A 48 -15.96 4.17 -17.67
N GLN A 49 -15.17 3.50 -16.83
CA GLN A 49 -14.44 2.30 -17.24
C GLN A 49 -15.36 1.07 -17.28
N THR A 50 -16.37 1.06 -16.42
CA THR A 50 -17.37 0.01 -16.30
C THR A 50 -18.77 0.54 -16.63
N ALA A 51 -19.71 -0.38 -16.84
CA ALA A 51 -21.10 -0.02 -17.14
C ALA A 51 -21.86 0.64 -15.96
N SER A 52 -21.29 0.64 -14.75
CA SER A 52 -21.91 1.19 -13.55
C SER A 52 -20.96 2.11 -12.79
N LEU A 53 -21.48 3.28 -12.39
CA LEU A 53 -20.76 4.23 -11.55
C LEU A 53 -20.32 3.62 -10.21
N MET A 54 -21.13 2.74 -9.65
CA MET A 54 -20.81 2.09 -8.37
C MET A 54 -19.64 1.11 -8.53
N THR A 55 -19.63 0.32 -9.61
CA THR A 55 -18.54 -0.61 -9.87
C THR A 55 -17.24 0.11 -10.17
N ASP A 56 -17.29 1.23 -10.91
CA ASP A 56 -16.10 2.05 -11.19
C ASP A 56 -15.48 2.58 -9.90
N ARG A 57 -16.30 3.17 -9.03
CA ARG A 57 -15.83 3.74 -7.76
C ARG A 57 -15.27 2.67 -6.84
N LEU A 58 -15.92 1.51 -6.74
CA LEU A 58 -15.41 0.38 -5.96
C LEU A 58 -14.08 -0.13 -6.52
N LEU A 59 -13.95 -0.20 -7.84
CA LEU A 59 -12.74 -0.67 -8.51
C LEU A 59 -11.58 0.32 -8.30
N ASP A 60 -11.84 1.63 -8.41
CA ASP A 60 -10.87 2.69 -8.14
C ASP A 60 -10.37 2.65 -6.68
N ILE A 61 -11.29 2.50 -5.71
CA ILE A 61 -10.95 2.40 -4.29
C ILE A 61 -10.15 1.13 -4.02
N THR A 62 -10.61 -0.01 -4.54
CA THR A 62 -9.98 -1.31 -4.28
C THR A 62 -8.59 -1.36 -4.91
N LEU A 63 -8.42 -0.89 -6.14
CA LEU A 63 -7.11 -0.82 -6.78
C LEU A 63 -6.17 0.14 -6.05
N GLY A 64 -6.63 1.36 -5.75
CA GLY A 64 -5.83 2.36 -5.06
C GLY A 64 -5.36 1.87 -3.69
N GLY A 65 -6.26 1.23 -2.93
CA GLY A 65 -5.95 0.67 -1.62
C GLY A 65 -5.02 -0.54 -1.71
N THR A 66 -5.27 -1.45 -2.66
CA THR A 66 -4.46 -2.66 -2.84
C THR A 66 -3.02 -2.32 -3.23
N VAL A 67 -2.82 -1.35 -4.12
CA VAL A 67 -1.47 -0.87 -4.50
C VAL A 67 -0.71 -0.37 -3.27
N GLN A 68 -1.35 0.40 -2.38
CA GLN A 68 -0.71 0.87 -1.15
C GLN A 68 -0.33 -0.26 -0.21
N VAL A 69 -1.20 -1.27 -0.06
CA VAL A 69 -0.89 -2.44 0.78
C VAL A 69 0.28 -3.23 0.20
N ILE A 70 0.33 -3.42 -1.12
CA ILE A 70 1.44 -4.11 -1.79
C ILE A 70 2.76 -3.35 -1.57
N LEU A 71 2.77 -2.02 -1.74
CA LEU A 71 3.96 -1.21 -1.49
C LEU A 71 4.45 -1.31 -0.04
N LEU A 72 3.51 -1.31 0.91
CA LEU A 72 3.84 -1.52 2.32
C LEU A 72 4.45 -2.91 2.56
N LEU A 73 3.89 -3.96 1.96
CA LEU A 73 4.43 -5.32 2.07
C LEU A 73 5.82 -5.44 1.45
N ILE A 74 6.07 -4.79 0.32
CA ILE A 74 7.42 -4.72 -0.30
C ILE A 74 8.39 -3.99 0.65
N ALA A 75 7.99 -2.86 1.22
CA ALA A 75 8.82 -2.14 2.20
C ALA A 75 9.14 -3.01 3.42
N ILE A 76 8.15 -3.76 3.92
CA ILE A 76 8.33 -4.70 5.03
C ILE A 76 9.26 -5.85 4.65
N TYR A 77 9.16 -6.40 3.43
CA TYR A 77 10.04 -7.45 2.92
C TYR A 77 11.50 -7.00 2.86
N VAL A 78 11.75 -5.81 2.29
CA VAL A 78 13.09 -5.22 2.23
C VAL A 78 13.66 -4.99 3.62
N VAL A 79 12.86 -4.48 4.56
CA VAL A 79 13.30 -4.23 5.94
C VAL A 79 13.51 -5.53 6.73
N ALA A 80 12.68 -6.55 6.51
CA ALA A 80 12.84 -7.86 7.12
C ALA A 80 14.16 -8.51 6.69
N GLY A 81 14.49 -8.48 5.40
CA GLY A 81 15.74 -9.03 4.88
C GLY A 81 17.01 -8.26 5.29
N LEU A 82 16.93 -6.93 5.43
CA LEU A 82 18.11 -6.09 5.72
C LEU A 82 18.34 -5.82 7.22
N LEU A 83 17.28 -5.81 8.03
CA LEU A 83 17.33 -5.29 9.41
C LEU A 83 16.75 -6.26 10.44
N GLU A 84 16.75 -7.57 10.15
CA GLU A 84 16.12 -8.59 10.99
C GLU A 84 16.62 -8.62 12.46
N LYS A 85 17.86 -8.21 12.71
CA LYS A 85 18.48 -8.20 14.05
C LYS A 85 18.40 -6.85 14.78
N THR A 86 17.79 -5.84 14.15
CA THR A 86 17.82 -4.45 14.64
C THR A 86 16.61 -4.10 15.52
N ASN A 87 16.64 -2.99 16.23
CA ASN A 87 15.51 -2.53 17.04
C ASN A 87 14.21 -2.41 16.20
N VAL A 88 13.08 -2.83 16.77
CA VAL A 88 11.74 -2.77 16.14
C VAL A 88 11.37 -1.34 15.74
N TRP A 89 11.69 -0.35 16.56
CA TRP A 89 11.41 1.06 16.26
C TRP A 89 12.18 1.55 15.05
N LEU A 90 13.45 1.14 14.92
CA LEU A 90 14.28 1.50 13.77
C LEU A 90 13.78 0.83 12.48
N ARG A 91 13.29 -0.42 12.59
CA ARG A 91 12.65 -1.11 11.46
C ARG A 91 11.38 -0.38 11.01
N GLN A 92 10.52 0.00 11.95
CA GLN A 92 9.28 0.71 11.61
C GLN A 92 9.54 2.10 11.02
N SER A 93 10.54 2.84 11.51
CA SER A 93 10.90 4.14 10.92
C SER A 93 11.41 4.00 9.49
N VAL A 94 12.18 2.95 9.18
CA VAL A 94 12.66 2.69 7.82
C VAL A 94 11.52 2.24 6.91
N VAL A 95 10.61 1.37 7.37
CA VAL A 95 9.39 1.03 6.60
C VAL A 95 8.59 2.28 6.27
N LEU A 96 8.43 3.18 7.24
CA LEU A 96 7.68 4.42 7.05
C LEU A 96 8.39 5.37 6.08
N ALA A 97 9.72 5.48 6.15
CA ALA A 97 10.51 6.29 5.22
C ALA A 97 10.44 5.74 3.79
N ILE A 98 10.53 4.42 3.60
CA ILE A 98 10.36 3.78 2.29
C ILE A 98 8.94 4.02 1.78
N TYR A 99 7.93 3.81 2.62
CA TYR A 99 6.53 4.02 2.25
C TYR A 99 6.23 5.46 1.82
N VAL A 100 6.75 6.46 2.56
CA VAL A 100 6.63 7.87 2.19
C VAL A 100 7.40 8.16 0.91
N GLY A 101 8.64 7.67 0.78
CA GLY A 101 9.46 7.83 -0.41
C GLY A 101 8.82 7.26 -1.68
N SER A 102 8.24 6.06 -1.60
CA SER A 102 7.49 5.43 -2.69
C SER A 102 6.25 6.24 -3.06
N ASN A 103 5.52 6.78 -2.08
CA ASN A 103 4.36 7.63 -2.34
C ASN A 103 4.73 8.95 -3.05
N VAL A 104 5.85 9.56 -2.68
CA VAL A 104 6.37 10.74 -3.37
C VAL A 104 6.75 10.40 -4.80
N LEU A 105 7.48 9.30 -5.02
CA LEU A 105 7.86 8.82 -6.35
C LEU A 105 6.65 8.58 -7.25
N ILE A 106 5.61 7.92 -6.75
CA ILE A 106 4.38 7.64 -7.49
C ILE A 106 3.60 8.91 -7.83
N ARG A 107 3.71 9.97 -7.03
CA ARG A 107 3.06 11.27 -7.32
C ARG A 107 3.81 12.10 -8.37
N VAL A 108 5.11 11.85 -8.54
CA VAL A 108 5.96 12.59 -9.49
C VAL A 108 5.98 11.93 -10.88
N LEU A 109 5.72 10.62 -10.94
CA LEU A 109 5.52 9.85 -12.17
C LEU A 109 4.10 10.02 -12.73
#